data_AF-A0A5J5RMJ6-F1
#
_entry.id   AF-A0A5J5RMJ6-F1
#
_cell.length_a   1.000
_cell.length_b   1.000
_cell.length_c   1.000
_cell.angle_alpha   90.00
_cell.angle_beta   90.00
_cell.angle_gamma   90.00
#
_symmetry.space_group_name_H-M   'P 1'
#
loop_
_entity.id
_entity.type
_entity.pdbx_description
1 polymer ?
#
loop_
_entity_poly.entity_id
_entity_poly.type
_entity_poly.pdbx_seq_one_letter_code
_entity_poly.pdbx_strand_id
1 'polypeptide(L)' 'MANISIIALLCFTICVSSSLNYSYGAAEENMQYMVVGHVYCDTCRVEFETKLSEPISGAVVKLNVGTVRTKRLPSREKK' A
#
# COMPACT_ATOMS: atom_id res chain seq x y z
N MET A 1 51.06 1.27 -27.29
CA MET A 1 49.63 1.17 -27.71
C MET A 1 48.77 0.36 -26.74
N ALA A 2 49.32 -0.55 -25.94
CA ALA A 2 48.56 -1.35 -24.95
C ALA A 2 47.87 -0.50 -23.86
N ASN A 3 48.52 0.55 -23.36
CA ASN A 3 48.01 1.34 -22.22
C ASN A 3 46.70 2.06 -22.52
N ILE A 4 46.53 2.60 -23.74
CA ILE A 4 45.30 3.27 -24.18
C ILE A 4 44.16 2.25 -24.33
N SER A 5 44.48 1.06 -24.83
CA SER A 5 43.51 -0.05 -24.94
C SER A 5 43.02 -0.55 -23.59
N ILE A 6 43.90 -0.57 -22.57
CA ILE A 6 43.55 -0.96 -21.20
C ILE A 6 42.64 0.09 -20.56
N ILE A 7 42.94 1.38 -20.74
CA ILE A 7 42.13 2.47 -20.20
C ILE A 7 40.71 2.45 -20.81
N ALA A 8 40.60 2.24 -22.13
CA ALA A 8 39.30 2.14 -22.79
C ALA A 8 38.47 0.96 -22.24
N LEU A 9 39.09 -0.21 -22.06
CA LEU A 9 38.44 -1.40 -21.51
C LEU A 9 37.89 -1.14 -20.09
N LEU A 10 38.68 -0.48 -19.24
CA LEU A 10 38.27 -0.15 -17.87
C LEU A 10 37.10 0.85 -17.83
N CYS A 11 37.08 1.84 -18.72
CA CYS A 11 35.95 2.76 -18.82
C CYS A 11 34.67 2.03 -19.24
N PHE A 12 34.75 1.13 -20.22
CA PHE A 12 33.58 0.36 -20.65
C PHE A 12 33.02 -0.54 -19.54
N THR A 13 33.87 -1.21 -18.76
CA THR A 13 33.40 -2.09 -17.68
C THR A 13 32.72 -1.31 -16.55
N ILE A 14 33.22 -0.12 -16.20
CA ILE A 14 32.62 0.76 -15.18
C ILE A 14 31.28 1.34 -15.64
N CYS A 15 31.20 1.75 -16.92
CA CYS A 15 29.96 2.29 -17.47
C CYS A 15 28.85 1.23 -17.54
N VAL A 16 29.17 0.01 -17.97
CA VAL A 16 28.20 -1.10 -18.07
C VAL A 16 27.77 -1.62 -16.69
N SER A 17 28.67 -1.64 -15.71
CA SER A 17 28.30 -2.04 -14.34
C SER A 17 27.40 -1.02 -13.65
N SER A 18 27.51 0.27 -14.02
CA SER A 18 26.65 1.33 -13.49
C SER A 18 25.19 1.22 -13.99
N SER A 19 24.99 0.78 -15.24
CA SER A 19 23.66 0.61 -15.84
C SER A 19 22.95 -0.70 -15.46
N LEU A 20 23.67 -1.69 -14.92
CA LEU A 20 23.09 -2.95 -14.44
C LEU A 20 22.41 -2.84 -13.07
N ASN A 21 22.48 -1.69 -12.41
CA ASN A 21 21.61 -1.36 -11.28
C ASN A 21 20.20 -0.99 -11.79
N TYR A 22 19.61 -1.86 -12.62
CA TYR A 22 18.19 -1.83 -12.87
C TYR A 22 17.54 -2.14 -11.53
N SER A 23 16.84 -1.16 -10.97
CA SER A 23 16.16 -1.28 -9.68
C SER A 23 15.36 -2.58 -9.66
N TYR A 24 15.86 -3.56 -8.92
CA TYR A 24 15.06 -4.66 -8.42
C TYR A 24 14.15 -4.03 -7.36
N GLY A 25 13.18 -3.24 -7.83
CA GLY A 25 11.96 -3.08 -7.10
C GLY A 25 11.44 -4.49 -6.99
N ALA A 26 11.63 -5.10 -5.83
CA ALA A 26 10.93 -6.32 -5.48
C ALA A 26 9.45 -5.94 -5.53
N ALA A 27 8.87 -5.97 -6.73
CA ALA A 27 7.51 -6.39 -6.91
C ALA A 27 7.54 -7.81 -6.37
N GLU A 28 7.40 -7.91 -5.05
CA GLU A 28 7.16 -9.15 -4.37
C GLU A 28 5.91 -9.70 -5.04
N GLU A 29 6.15 -10.66 -5.93
CA GLU A 29 5.24 -11.28 -6.88
C GLU A 29 3.96 -11.82 -6.22
N ASN A 30 3.89 -11.82 -4.88
CA ASN A 30 2.81 -12.38 -4.08
C ASN A 30 2.50 -11.59 -2.80
N MET A 31 2.50 -10.25 -2.82
CA MET A 31 1.92 -9.47 -1.71
C MET A 31 0.40 -9.67 -1.63
N GLN A 32 -0.03 -10.74 -0.95
CA GLN A 32 -1.43 -10.96 -0.60
C GLN A 32 -1.77 -10.10 0.62
N TYR A 33 -2.63 -9.11 0.41
CA TYR A 33 -3.17 -8.30 1.49
C TYR A 33 -4.55 -8.82 1.89
N MET A 34 -4.73 -9.14 3.17
CA MET A 34 -6.03 -9.44 3.75
C MET A 34 -6.62 -8.17 4.36
N VAL A 35 -7.67 -7.65 3.75
CA VAL A 35 -8.44 -6.53 4.31
C VAL A 35 -9.52 -7.08 5.22
N VAL A 36 -9.42 -6.80 6.52
CA VAL A 36 -10.37 -7.25 7.54
C VAL A 36 -11.25 -6.08 7.97
N GLY A 37 -12.56 -6.30 7.99
CA GLY A 37 -13.54 -5.37 8.53
C GLY A 37 -14.82 -6.10 8.92
N HIS A 38 -15.61 -5.50 9.82
CA HIS A 38 -16.91 -6.01 10.24
C HIS A 38 -18.03 -5.00 9.94
N VAL A 39 -19.24 -5.50 9.78
CA VAL A 39 -20.45 -4.69 9.55
C VAL A 39 -21.34 -4.79 10.78
N TYR A 40 -21.78 -3.64 11.28
CA TYR A 40 -22.67 -3.55 12.43
C TYR A 40 -23.90 -2.69 12.13
N CYS A 41 -24.96 -2.95 12.88
CA CYS A 41 -26.16 -2.13 12.92
C CYS A 41 -25.93 -0.95 13.87
N ASP A 42 -26.01 0.27 13.35
CA ASP A 42 -26.04 1.49 14.17
C ASP A 42 -27.46 1.73 14.69
N THR A 43 -27.79 1.08 15.81
CA THR A 43 -29.10 1.14 16.46
C THR A 43 -29.46 2.55 16.92
N CYS A 44 -28.47 3.39 17.25
CA CYS A 44 -28.68 4.75 17.75
C CYS A 44 -28.53 5.83 16.67
N ARG A 45 -28.14 5.49 15.44
CA ARG A 45 -27.86 6.43 14.33
C ARG A 45 -26.87 7.53 14.70
N VAL A 46 -25.82 7.16 15.44
CA VAL A 46 -24.79 8.08 15.92
C VAL A 46 -23.56 8.14 15.02
N GLU A 47 -23.54 7.36 13.92
CA GLU A 47 -22.48 7.31 12.91
C GLU A 47 -21.14 6.74 13.43
N PHE A 48 -21.15 6.07 14.58
CA PHE A 48 -20.02 5.33 15.13
C PHE A 48 -20.48 4.08 15.91
N GLU A 49 -19.58 3.12 16.07
CA GLU A 49 -19.86 1.89 16.80
C GLU A 49 -20.03 2.16 18.30
N THR A 50 -21.13 1.67 18.87
CA THR A 50 -21.42 1.77 20.30
C THR A 50 -21.51 0.38 20.94
N LYS A 51 -21.64 0.33 22.26
CA LYS A 51 -21.86 -0.95 22.97
C LYS A 51 -23.21 -1.61 22.62
N LEU A 52 -24.14 -0.85 22.05
CA LEU A 52 -25.45 -1.32 21.61
C LEU A 52 -25.46 -1.68 20.12
N SER A 53 -24.33 -1.55 19.42
CA SER A 53 -24.22 -1.94 18.02
C SER A 53 -24.18 -3.46 17.92
N GLU A 54 -24.95 -4.00 16.97
CA GLU A 54 -25.12 -5.43 16.77
C GLU A 54 -24.47 -5.89 15.46
N PRO A 55 -23.75 -7.02 15.43
CA PRO A 55 -23.11 -7.50 14.22
C PRO A 55 -24.14 -7.98 13.18
N ILE A 56 -23.96 -7.59 11.92
CA ILE A 56 -24.82 -8.06 10.83
C ILE A 56 -24.17 -9.27 10.16
N SER A 57 -24.74 -10.45 10.39
CA SER A 57 -24.30 -11.69 9.74
C SER A 57 -24.73 -11.72 8.27
N GLY A 58 -23.83 -12.15 7.38
CA GLY A 58 -24.12 -12.29 5.95
C GLY A 58 -24.15 -10.98 5.16
N ALA A 59 -23.66 -9.88 5.73
CA ALA A 59 -23.52 -8.63 4.99
C ALA A 59 -22.54 -8.78 3.81
N VAL A 60 -22.95 -8.33 2.63
CA VAL A 60 -22.11 -8.32 1.42
C VAL A 60 -21.51 -6.93 1.24
N VAL A 61 -20.18 -6.83 1.19
CA VAL A 61 -19.45 -5.57 1.03
C VAL A 61 -18.66 -5.56 -0.27
N LYS A 62 -18.53 -4.38 -0.88
CA LYS A 62 -17.73 -4.17 -2.09
C LYS A 62 -16.52 -3.30 -1.77
N LEU A 63 -15.32 -3.85 -1.92
CA LEU A 63 -14.07 -3.11 -1.82
C LEU A 63 -13.76 -2.46 -3.18
N ASN A 64 -13.57 -1.14 -3.20
CA ASN A 64 -13.17 -0.39 -4.39
C ASN A 64 -11.89 0.41 -4.08
N VAL A 65 -11.04 0.54 -5.10
CA VAL A 65 -9.85 1.40 -5.04
C VAL A 65 -10.17 2.73 -5.73
N GLY A 66 -9.92 3.85 -5.04
CA GLY A 66 -10.15 5.18 -5.59
C GLY A 66 -9.50 6.27 -4.73
N THR A 67 -9.43 7.49 -5.26
CA THR A 67 -8.87 8.64 -4.55
C THR A 67 -9.78 9.03 -3.39
N VAL A 68 -9.33 8.80 -2.16
CA VAL A 68 -10.10 9.13 -0.95
C VAL A 68 -10.18 10.65 -0.80
N ARG A 69 -11.39 11.21 -0.90
CA ARG A 69 -11.69 12.54 -0.36
C ARG A 69 -12.09 12.36 1.09
N THR A 70 -11.17 12.62 2.01
CA THR A 70 -11.41 12.54 3.45
C THR A 70 -12.46 13.59 3.84
N LYS A 71 -13.70 13.15 4.06
CA LYS A 71 -14.66 13.94 4.84
C LYS A 71 -14.32 13.69 6.32
N ARG A 72 -13.96 14.76 7.02
CA ARG A 72 -13.58 14.73 8.44
C ARG A 72 -14.81 14.28 9.26
N LEU A 73 -14.74 13.09 9.87
CA LEU A 73 -15.73 12.66 10.86
C LEU A 73 -15.52 13.48 12.15
N PRO A 74 -16.59 13.94 12.82
CA PRO A 74 -16.47 14.66 14.08
C PRO A 74 -15.94 13.72 15.17
N SER A 75 -14.70 13.96 15.62
CA SER A 75 -14.13 13.27 16.78
C SER A 75 -14.87 13.73 18.03
N ARG A 76 -15.68 12.84 18.64
CA ARG A 76 -16.25 13.04 19.97
C ARG A 76 -15.39 12.29 20.99
N GLU A 77 -14.69 13.08 21.81
CA GLU A 77 -13.96 12.63 22.99
C GLU A 77 -14.94 11.96 23.98
N LYS A 78 -14.66 10.71 24.36
CA LYS A 78 -15.40 10.01 25.42
C LYS A 78 -15.02 10.64 26.76
N LYS A 79 -15.98 11.33 27.38
CA LYS A 79 -15.91 11.79 28.77
C LYS A 79 -16.40 10.71 29.72
#